data_AF-A0A2K0T0Q0-F1
#
_entry.id   AF-A0A2K0T0Q0-F1
#
_cell.length_a   1.000
_cell.length_b   1.000
_cell.length_c   1.000
_cell.angle_alpha   90.00
_cell.angle_beta   90.00
_cell.angle_gamma   90.00
#
_symmetry.space_group_name_H-M   'P 1'
#
loop_
_entity.id
_entity.type
_entity.pdbx_description
1 polymer ?
#
loop_
_entity_poly.entity_id
_entity_poly.type
_entity_poly.pdbx_seq_one_letter_code
_entity_poly.pdbx_strand_id
1 'polypeptide(L)'
;MFLGDPFITDWGANWTWSFNPTRNRFDFIELSARLNYPCVHLRWDIFDTYWTENRWQYPPIVGKYGYIGSAATMKDADTFWYYDPSRMDKDNTISFPQLRVPRGYAKHWWFGKLANGSHIAPGNYTFRFAALRPYGNPNISDHWDIMQMPVRHFGVLPLNGTNSTLR
;
A
#
# COMPACT_ATOMS: atom_id res chain seq x y z
N MET A 1 -13.63 -2.65 10.08
CA MET A 1 -12.64 -2.49 11.16
C MET A 1 -11.73 -3.68 11.16
N PHE A 2 -10.43 -3.45 11.33
CA PHE A 2 -9.39 -4.44 11.34
C PHE A 2 -9.44 -5.29 12.61
N LEU A 3 -9.23 -6.59 12.45
CA LEU A 3 -9.11 -7.59 13.50
C LEU A 3 -7.61 -7.78 13.76
N GLY A 4 -7.09 -7.02 14.72
CA GLY A 4 -5.66 -6.82 14.90
C GLY A 4 -5.10 -5.75 13.94
N ASP A 5 -3.92 -5.24 14.25
CA ASP A 5 -3.27 -4.23 13.41
C ASP A 5 -2.85 -4.85 12.08
N PRO A 6 -3.22 -4.23 10.93
CA PRO A 6 -2.63 -4.60 9.66
C PRO A 6 -1.12 -4.40 9.72
N PHE A 7 -0.38 -5.25 9.03
CA PHE A 7 1.07 -5.23 9.06
C PHE A 7 1.67 -5.39 7.67
N ILE A 8 2.88 -4.85 7.51
CA ILE A 8 3.72 -5.13 6.36
C ILE A 8 4.72 -6.20 6.73
N THR A 9 4.86 -7.19 5.85
CA THR A 9 5.97 -8.13 5.94
C THR A 9 7.22 -7.45 5.36
N ASP A 10 8.14 -7.04 6.24
CA ASP A 10 9.46 -6.54 5.83
C ASP A 10 10.43 -7.72 5.67
N TRP A 11 10.66 -8.16 4.43
CA TRP A 11 11.56 -9.26 4.08
C TRP A 11 13.06 -8.84 4.16
N GLY A 12 13.43 -8.06 5.17
CA GLY A 12 14.76 -7.46 5.32
C GLY A 12 15.02 -6.29 4.38
N ALA A 13 13.97 -5.67 3.85
CA ALA A 13 14.02 -4.51 2.96
C ALA A 13 14.32 -3.20 3.71
N ASN A 14 14.23 -3.19 5.05
CA ASN A 14 14.48 -2.00 5.88
C ASN A 14 13.65 -0.79 5.39
N TRP A 15 12.37 -1.05 5.15
CA TRP A 15 11.39 -0.06 4.66
C TRP A 15 11.76 0.60 3.32
N THR A 16 12.55 -0.08 2.50
CA THR A 16 13.07 0.45 1.24
C THR A 16 12.92 -0.58 0.11
N TRP A 17 12.23 -0.23 -0.96
CA TRP A 17 11.92 -1.14 -2.06
C TRP A 17 12.38 -0.59 -3.42
N SER A 18 12.87 -1.46 -4.31
CA SER A 18 13.17 -1.09 -5.70
C SER A 18 12.12 -1.60 -6.70
N PHE A 19 11.20 -2.43 -6.22
CA PHE A 19 10.16 -3.08 -7.03
C PHE A 19 10.71 -3.86 -8.23
N ASN A 20 11.87 -4.49 -8.04
CA ASN A 20 12.55 -5.30 -9.04
C ASN A 20 12.50 -6.80 -8.67
N PRO A 21 11.38 -7.48 -8.95
CA PRO A 21 11.19 -8.87 -8.56
C PRO A 21 12.09 -9.87 -9.29
N THR A 22 12.74 -9.47 -10.40
CA THR A 22 13.70 -10.34 -11.09
C THR A 22 15.02 -10.44 -10.32
N ARG A 23 15.41 -9.38 -9.61
CA ARG A 23 16.60 -9.36 -8.73
C ARG A 23 16.31 -10.01 -7.38
N ASN A 24 15.18 -9.67 -6.77
CA ASN A 24 14.73 -10.26 -5.52
C ASN A 24 13.23 -10.48 -5.59
N ARG A 25 12.80 -11.75 -5.57
CA ARG A 25 11.39 -12.11 -5.67
C ARG A 25 10.50 -11.56 -4.55
N PHE A 26 11.07 -11.08 -3.44
CA PHE A 26 10.35 -10.44 -2.33
C PHE A 26 10.47 -8.91 -2.35
N ASP A 27 10.96 -8.30 -3.44
CA ASP A 27 11.07 -6.85 -3.59
C ASP A 27 9.72 -6.23 -3.98
N PHE A 28 8.81 -6.27 -3.02
CA PHE A 28 7.49 -5.65 -3.06
C PHE A 28 6.97 -5.44 -1.64
N ILE A 29 5.94 -4.60 -1.50
CA ILE A 29 5.27 -4.45 -0.21
C ILE A 29 4.17 -5.50 -0.11
N GLU A 30 4.32 -6.44 0.84
CA GLU A 30 3.23 -7.31 1.27
C GLU A 30 2.50 -6.66 2.45
N LEU A 31 1.24 -6.30 2.25
CA LEU A 31 0.36 -5.82 3.31
C LEU A 31 -0.68 -6.90 3.62
N SER A 32 -0.72 -7.31 4.88
CA SER A 32 -1.70 -8.25 5.42
C SER A 32 -2.68 -7.54 6.33
N ALA A 33 -3.98 -7.77 6.11
CA ALA A 33 -5.04 -7.21 6.93
C ALA A 33 -6.15 -8.23 7.14
N ARG A 34 -6.83 -8.17 8.29
CA ARG A 34 -8.03 -8.95 8.53
C ARG A 34 -9.16 -8.02 8.93
N LEU A 35 -10.32 -8.13 8.30
CA LEU A 35 -11.50 -7.33 8.62
C LEU A 35 -12.47 -8.16 9.45
N ASN A 36 -12.85 -7.66 10.63
CA ASN A 36 -13.88 -8.30 11.48
C ASN A 36 -15.30 -8.11 10.91
N TYR A 37 -15.49 -7.01 10.17
CA TYR A 37 -16.74 -6.61 9.53
C TYR A 37 -16.46 -6.21 8.08
N PRO A 38 -17.42 -6.40 7.16
CA PRO A 38 -17.29 -5.86 5.80
C PRO A 38 -17.12 -4.34 5.84
N CYS A 39 -16.44 -3.78 4.84
CA CYS A 39 -16.29 -2.33 4.70
C CYS A 39 -16.70 -1.87 3.31
N VAL A 40 -17.28 -0.66 3.24
CA VAL A 40 -17.71 -0.08 1.97
C VAL A 40 -16.53 0.48 1.19
N HIS A 41 -15.52 1.01 1.90
CA HIS A 41 -14.29 1.52 1.32
C HIS A 41 -13.08 0.93 2.07
N LEU A 42 -12.24 0.21 1.36
CA LEU A 42 -10.87 -0.09 1.76
C LEU A 42 -9.93 0.76 0.90
N ARG A 43 -8.99 1.45 1.53
CA ARG A 43 -8.07 2.38 0.86
C ARG A 43 -6.64 2.08 1.23
N TRP A 44 -5.78 2.16 0.23
CA TRP A 44 -4.33 2.22 0.38
C TRP A 44 -3.85 3.44 -0.39
N ASP A 45 -3.60 4.51 0.36
CA ASP A 45 -3.26 5.83 -0.17
C ASP A 45 -1.78 6.13 0.07
N ILE A 46 -1.10 6.66 -0.94
CA ILE A 46 0.30 7.07 -0.89
C ILE A 46 0.38 8.60 -0.83
N PHE A 47 1.24 9.10 0.04
CA PHE A 47 1.48 10.51 0.29
C PHE A 47 2.96 10.84 0.25
N ASP A 48 3.28 12.13 0.11
CA ASP A 48 4.65 12.62 0.27
C ASP A 48 5.22 12.35 1.68
N THR A 49 6.54 12.50 1.81
CA THR A 49 7.26 12.25 3.06
C THR A 49 6.90 13.20 4.22
N TYR A 50 6.27 14.35 3.95
CA TYR A 50 5.94 15.36 4.97
C TYR A 50 4.45 15.35 5.33
N TRP A 51 3.68 14.42 4.76
CA TRP A 51 2.28 14.28 5.05
C TRP A 51 2.05 13.77 6.47
N THR A 52 0.99 14.28 7.08
CA THR A 52 0.53 13.95 8.43
C THR A 52 -0.99 13.80 8.42
N GLU A 53 -1.53 12.98 9.33
CA GLU A 53 -2.96 12.62 9.35
C GLU A 53 -3.90 13.84 9.43
N ASN A 54 -3.48 14.93 10.09
CA ASN A 54 -4.27 16.17 10.17
C ASN A 54 -4.48 16.88 8.81
N ARG A 55 -3.72 16.52 7.77
CA ARG A 55 -3.88 17.03 6.40
C ARG A 55 -4.79 16.13 5.55
N TRP A 56 -5.22 14.99 6.08
CA TRP A 56 -6.07 14.06 5.37
C TRP A 56 -7.46 14.66 5.10
N GLN A 57 -7.94 14.52 3.86
CA GLN A 57 -9.27 14.94 3.45
C GLN A 57 -9.87 13.93 2.48
N TYR A 58 -11.20 13.81 2.53
CA TYR A 58 -11.96 12.97 1.62
C TYR A 58 -12.83 13.80 0.66
N PRO A 59 -12.90 13.43 -0.63
CA PRO A 59 -12.03 12.45 -1.30
C PRO A 59 -10.60 13.00 -1.47
N PRO A 60 -9.55 12.16 -1.38
CA PRO A 60 -8.20 12.58 -1.71
C PRO A 60 -8.08 13.00 -3.19
N ILE A 61 -7.36 14.10 -3.46
CA ILE A 61 -7.16 14.65 -4.80
C ILE A 61 -5.66 14.68 -5.10
N VAL A 62 -5.24 14.08 -6.22
CA VAL A 62 -3.81 13.98 -6.59
C VAL A 62 -3.18 15.37 -6.62
N GLY A 63 -2.02 15.52 -5.97
CA GLY A 63 -1.28 16.78 -5.87
C GLY A 63 -1.82 17.75 -4.81
N LYS A 64 -2.88 17.40 -4.06
CA LYS A 64 -3.40 18.19 -2.94
C LYS A 64 -3.07 17.54 -1.62
N TYR A 65 -2.71 18.36 -0.63
CA TYR A 65 -2.38 17.92 0.72
C TYR A 65 -1.37 16.76 0.76
N GLY A 66 -0.42 16.73 -0.19
CA GLY A 66 0.60 15.69 -0.27
C GLY A 66 0.14 14.34 -0.82
N TYR A 67 -1.11 14.20 -1.26
CA TYR A 67 -1.59 12.95 -1.84
C TYR A 67 -0.99 12.70 -3.23
N ILE A 68 -0.31 11.56 -3.38
CA ILE A 68 0.33 11.13 -4.63
C ILE A 68 -0.63 10.27 -5.45
N GLY A 69 -1.37 9.38 -4.80
CA GLY A 69 -2.32 8.49 -5.44
C GLY A 69 -2.62 7.27 -4.59
N SER A 70 -3.57 6.44 -5.03
CA SER A 70 -3.82 5.14 -4.40
C SER A 70 -2.88 4.08 -4.96
N ALA A 71 -2.51 3.09 -4.15
CA ALA A 71 -1.85 1.88 -4.63
C ALA A 71 -2.76 1.04 -5.53
N ALA A 72 -2.17 0.14 -6.30
CA ALA A 72 -2.86 -0.92 -7.02
C ALA A 72 -2.21 -2.26 -6.66
N THR A 73 -2.98 -3.17 -6.06
CA THR A 73 -2.44 -4.46 -5.63
C THR A 73 -2.38 -5.44 -6.78
N MET A 74 -1.37 -6.30 -6.84
CA MET A 74 -1.33 -7.42 -7.79
C MET A 74 -2.60 -8.26 -7.64
N LYS A 75 -3.19 -8.62 -8.77
CA LYS A 75 -4.33 -9.52 -8.81
C LYS A 75 -3.94 -10.87 -8.18
N ASP A 76 -4.85 -11.47 -7.43
CA ASP A 76 -4.69 -12.80 -6.82
C ASP A 76 -3.53 -12.92 -5.80
N ALA A 77 -3.05 -11.79 -5.24
CA ALA A 77 -1.98 -11.75 -4.23
C ALA A 77 -2.27 -12.60 -2.97
N ASP A 78 -3.53 -12.87 -2.67
CA ASP A 78 -3.99 -13.70 -1.55
C ASP A 78 -3.98 -15.20 -1.84
N THR A 79 -3.76 -15.60 -3.10
CA THR A 79 -3.74 -17.01 -3.51
C THR A 79 -2.33 -17.63 -3.51
N PHE A 80 -1.29 -16.80 -3.47
CA PHE A 80 0.10 -17.22 -3.65
C PHE A 80 0.96 -16.99 -2.38
N TRP A 81 2.00 -17.80 -2.24
CA TRP A 81 2.97 -17.70 -1.14
C TRP A 81 4.18 -16.82 -1.46
N TYR A 82 4.55 -16.71 -2.74
CA TYR A 82 5.66 -15.90 -3.22
C TYR A 82 5.40 -15.47 -4.67
N TYR A 83 6.08 -14.42 -5.12
CA TYR A 83 5.99 -13.96 -6.50
C TYR A 83 6.87 -14.81 -7.43
N ASP A 84 6.27 -15.30 -8.52
CA ASP A 84 6.96 -16.02 -9.59
C ASP A 84 6.81 -15.26 -10.92
N PRO A 85 7.86 -14.58 -11.41
CA PRO A 85 7.79 -13.79 -12.65
C PRO A 85 7.52 -14.63 -13.91
N SER A 86 7.66 -15.96 -13.84
CA SER A 86 7.36 -16.84 -15.00
C SER A 86 5.88 -17.16 -15.14
N ARG A 87 5.08 -16.93 -14.09
CA ARG A 87 3.66 -17.33 -14.02
C ARG A 87 2.73 -16.18 -13.63
N MET A 88 3.28 -15.11 -13.07
CA MET A 88 2.54 -13.98 -12.52
C MET A 88 2.95 -12.70 -13.22
N ASP A 89 1.99 -11.80 -13.38
CA ASP A 89 2.21 -10.46 -13.92
C ASP A 89 2.00 -9.43 -12.80
N LYS A 90 3.10 -8.83 -12.33
CA LYS A 90 3.07 -7.77 -11.31
C LYS A 90 2.24 -6.55 -11.72
N ASP A 91 2.05 -6.31 -13.02
CA ASP A 91 1.34 -5.15 -13.54
C ASP A 91 -0.14 -5.44 -13.82
N ASN A 92 -0.56 -6.71 -13.69
CA ASN A 92 -1.96 -7.10 -13.63
C ASN A 92 -2.50 -6.85 -12.21
N THR A 93 -3.14 -5.68 -12.04
CA THR A 93 -3.47 -5.14 -10.72
C THR A 93 -4.95 -4.79 -10.55
N ILE A 94 -5.41 -4.79 -9.29
CA ILE A 94 -6.69 -4.25 -8.85
C ILE A 94 -6.42 -2.94 -8.09
N SER A 95 -6.98 -1.83 -8.58
CA SER A 95 -6.77 -0.49 -8.00
C SER A 95 -7.55 -0.27 -6.70
N PHE A 96 -6.96 0.49 -5.77
CA PHE A 96 -7.69 1.08 -4.65
C PHE A 96 -8.36 2.41 -5.06
N PRO A 97 -9.51 2.79 -4.47
CA PRO A 97 -10.21 2.12 -3.37
C PRO A 97 -10.90 0.82 -3.80
N GLN A 98 -10.83 -0.21 -2.95
CA GLN A 98 -11.66 -1.39 -3.11
C GLN A 98 -13.01 -1.14 -2.43
N LEU A 99 -14.10 -1.46 -3.15
CA LEU A 99 -15.45 -1.23 -2.67
C LEU A 99 -16.11 -2.53 -2.23
N ARG A 100 -16.97 -2.44 -1.20
CA ARG A 100 -17.76 -3.58 -0.70
C ARG A 100 -16.89 -4.80 -0.36
N VAL A 101 -15.80 -4.57 0.35
CA VAL A 101 -14.87 -5.64 0.76
C VAL A 101 -15.54 -6.47 1.86
N PRO A 102 -15.63 -7.80 1.71
CA PRO A 102 -16.24 -8.66 2.72
C PRO A 102 -15.37 -8.71 3.99
N ARG A 103 -15.95 -9.25 5.07
CA ARG A 103 -15.14 -9.64 6.23
C ARG A 103 -14.17 -10.75 5.82
N GLY A 104 -13.02 -10.83 6.48
CA GLY A 104 -12.04 -11.89 6.23
C GLY A 104 -10.61 -11.39 6.19
N TYR A 105 -9.70 -12.31 5.90
CA TYR A 105 -8.30 -12.00 5.67
C TYR A 105 -8.11 -11.54 4.23
N ALA A 106 -7.27 -10.53 4.04
CA ALA A 106 -6.84 -10.04 2.75
C ALA A 106 -5.32 -9.85 2.78
N LYS A 107 -4.67 -10.27 1.71
CA LYS A 107 -3.26 -10.03 1.45
C LYS A 107 -3.14 -9.21 0.18
N HIS A 108 -2.31 -8.19 0.22
CA HIS A 108 -2.08 -7.28 -0.89
C HIS A 108 -0.59 -7.22 -1.19
N TRP A 109 -0.21 -7.44 -2.44
CA TRP A 109 1.14 -7.19 -2.92
C TRP A 109 1.16 -5.93 -3.76
N TRP A 110 2.08 -5.02 -3.48
CA TRP A 110 2.24 -3.77 -4.23
C TRP A 110 3.65 -3.63 -4.80
N PHE A 111 3.72 -3.55 -6.12
CA PHE A 111 4.96 -3.40 -6.91
C PHE A 111 5.16 -1.96 -7.39
N GLY A 112 4.65 -0.97 -6.64
CA GLY A 112 4.80 0.44 -6.95
C GLY A 112 3.82 1.00 -7.99
N LYS A 113 2.92 0.20 -8.55
CA LYS A 113 1.89 0.67 -9.50
C LYS A 113 0.77 1.44 -8.78
N LEU A 114 0.48 2.64 -9.23
CA LEU A 114 -0.60 3.49 -8.72
C LEU A 114 -1.91 3.20 -9.45
N ALA A 115 -3.04 3.56 -8.84
CA ALA A 115 -4.38 3.32 -9.37
C ALA A 115 -4.65 4.01 -10.73
N ASN A 116 -3.90 5.05 -11.07
CA ASN A 116 -3.95 5.73 -12.37
C ASN A 116 -3.15 5.00 -13.47
N GLY A 117 -2.49 3.88 -13.15
CA GLY A 117 -1.69 3.07 -14.08
C GLY A 117 -0.21 3.44 -14.14
N SER A 118 0.20 4.60 -13.60
CA SER A 118 1.61 4.99 -13.51
C SER A 118 2.35 4.23 -12.40
N HIS A 119 3.68 4.15 -12.48
CA HIS A 119 4.50 3.67 -11.37
C HIS A 119 4.99 4.84 -10.52
N ILE A 120 5.09 4.60 -9.22
CA ILE A 120 5.66 5.55 -8.28
C ILE A 120 7.13 5.82 -8.63
N ALA A 121 7.52 7.09 -8.56
CA ALA A 121 8.90 7.49 -8.79
C ALA A 121 9.79 7.14 -7.57
N PRO A 122 11.12 7.08 -7.74
CA PRO A 122 12.03 6.99 -6.61
C PRO A 122 11.90 8.19 -5.66
N GLY A 123 11.95 7.94 -4.36
CA GLY A 123 11.76 8.97 -3.34
C GLY A 123 11.31 8.40 -2.00
N ASN A 124 11.03 9.30 -1.06
CA ASN A 124 10.51 8.95 0.26
C ASN A 124 9.02 9.30 0.33
N TYR A 125 8.25 8.38 0.90
CA TYR A 125 6.80 8.45 0.92
C TYR A 125 6.26 7.99 2.26
N THR A 126 5.01 8.36 2.50
CA THR A 126 4.18 7.83 3.57
C THR A 126 3.01 7.11 2.94
N PHE A 127 2.43 6.11 3.59
CA PHE A 127 1.14 5.58 3.15
C PHE A 127 0.15 5.51 4.30
N ARG A 128 -1.12 5.48 3.92
CA ARG A 128 -2.27 5.31 4.81
C ARG A 128 -3.09 4.12 4.32
N PHE A 129 -3.14 3.07 5.12
CA PHE A 129 -4.03 1.94 4.87
C PHE A 129 -5.22 2.02 5.82
N ALA A 130 -6.43 2.13 5.28
CA ALA A 130 -7.60 2.42 6.10
C ALA A 130 -8.88 1.78 5.55
N ALA A 131 -9.73 1.32 6.46
CA ALA A 131 -11.05 0.80 6.15
C ALA A 131 -12.12 1.70 6.77
N LEU A 132 -13.12 2.12 5.98
CA LEU A 132 -14.26 2.84 6.52
C LEU A 132 -15.05 1.93 7.47
N ARG A 133 -15.29 2.39 8.70
CA ARG A 133 -16.07 1.65 9.69
C ARG A 133 -17.53 1.48 9.19
N PRO A 134 -18.25 0.42 9.63
CA PRO A 134 -19.67 0.26 9.29
C PRO A 134 -20.46 1.53 9.63
N TYR A 135 -21.26 2.01 8.68
CA TYR A 135 -22.03 3.26 8.80
C TYR A 135 -21.19 4.53 9.05
N GLY A 136 -19.87 4.47 8.82
CA GLY A 136 -18.97 5.60 8.96
C GLY A 136 -19.24 6.69 7.92
N ASN A 137 -19.03 7.95 8.30
CA ASN A 137 -19.05 9.08 7.37
C ASN A 137 -17.66 9.21 6.76
N PRO A 138 -17.49 9.03 5.44
CA PRO A 138 -16.17 9.07 4.82
C PRO A 138 -15.46 10.42 4.96
N ASN A 139 -16.19 11.50 5.23
CA ASN A 139 -15.64 12.85 5.41
C ASN A 139 -15.02 13.10 6.79
N ILE A 140 -15.11 12.15 7.73
CA ILE A 140 -14.57 12.27 9.10
C ILE A 140 -13.46 11.24 9.26
N SER A 141 -12.20 11.67 9.50
CA SER A 141 -11.06 10.74 9.56
C SER A 141 -11.23 9.67 10.65
N ASP A 142 -11.78 10.06 11.81
CA ASP A 142 -12.01 9.15 12.95
C ASP A 142 -13.01 8.01 12.65
N HIS A 143 -13.83 8.15 11.60
CA HIS A 143 -14.72 7.07 11.15
C HIS A 143 -13.99 6.04 10.30
N TRP A 144 -12.73 6.28 9.95
CA TRP A 144 -11.85 5.31 9.33
C TRP A 144 -11.09 4.57 10.41
N ASP A 145 -10.97 3.27 10.21
CA ASP A 145 -10.04 2.46 10.98
C ASP A 145 -8.72 2.41 10.24
N ILE A 146 -7.68 2.99 10.83
CA ILE A 146 -6.40 3.27 10.18
C ILE A 146 -5.34 2.33 10.75
N MET A 147 -4.60 1.68 9.86
CA MET A 147 -3.42 0.89 10.21
C MET A 147 -2.42 1.74 11.00
N GLN A 148 -2.09 1.30 12.21
CA GLN A 148 -1.03 1.90 13.00
C GLN A 148 0.32 1.39 12.49
N MET A 149 1.15 2.28 11.99
CA MET A 149 2.48 1.90 11.50
C MET A 149 3.57 2.17 12.52
N PRO A 150 4.50 1.22 12.75
CA PRO A 150 5.67 1.47 13.58
C PRO A 150 6.66 2.45 12.91
N VAL A 151 6.63 2.56 11.58
CA VAL A 151 7.53 3.41 10.79
C VAL A 151 6.72 4.44 10.00
N ARG A 152 7.16 5.70 10.06
CA ARG A 152 6.43 6.83 9.45
C ARG A 152 6.58 6.91 7.94
N HIS A 153 7.67 6.40 7.37
CA HIS A 153 8.03 6.60 5.97
C HIS A 153 8.67 5.35 5.35
N PHE A 154 8.55 5.22 4.04
CA PHE A 154 9.25 4.22 3.24
C PHE A 154 9.99 4.86 2.07
N GLY A 155 11.06 4.21 1.64
CA GLY A 155 11.85 4.60 0.48
C GLY A 155 11.51 3.78 -0.76
N VAL A 156 11.50 4.44 -1.91
CA VAL A 156 11.50 3.83 -3.24
C VAL A 156 12.83 4.12 -3.90
N LEU A 157 13.57 3.07 -4.23
CA LEU A 157 14.86 3.16 -4.89
C LEU A 157 14.69 3.28 -6.41
N PRO A 158 15.67 3.89 -7.10
CA PRO A 158 15.80 3.72 -8.54
C PRO A 158 15.94 2.24 -8.89
N LEU A 159 15.29 1.81 -9.98
CA LEU A 159 15.42 0.44 -10.52
C LEU A 159 16.90 0.02 -10.74
N ASN A 160 17.79 0.98 -10.95
CA ASN A 160 19.23 0.81 -11.10
C ASN A 160 20.01 1.07 -9.80
N GLY A 161 19.61 0.44 -8.68
CA GLY A 161 20.43 0.41 -7.48
C GLY A 161 21.66 -0.48 -7.64
N THR A 162 22.66 -0.05 -8.44
CA THR A 162 24.05 -0.49 -8.23
C THR A 162 24.39 -0.23 -6.77
N ASN A 163 24.82 -1.27 -6.07
CA ASN A 163 25.28 -1.20 -4.69
C ASN A 163 26.22 0.00 -4.51
N SER A 164 25.82 1.04 -3.78
CA SER A 164 26.81 1.96 -3.24
C SER A 164 27.49 1.22 -2.09
N THR A 165 28.59 0.54 -2.40
CA THR A 165 29.59 0.19 -1.40
C THR A 165 30.09 1.50 -0.80
N LEU A 166 29.60 1.84 0.39
CA LEU A 166 30.26 2.84 1.22
C LEU A 166 31.56 2.22 1.73
N ARG A 167 32.63 2.95 1.42
CA ARG A 167 34.01 2.70 1.82
C ARG A 167 34.27 3.31 3.19
#